data_AF-D7VI37-F1
#
_entry.id   AF-D7VI37-F1
#
_cell.length_a   1.000
_cell.length_b   1.000
_cell.length_c   1.000
_cell.angle_alpha   90.00
_cell.angle_beta   90.00
_cell.angle_gamma   90.00
#
_symmetry.space_group_name_H-M   'P 1'
#
loop_
_entity.id
_entity.type
_entity.pdbx_description
1 polymer ?
#
loop_
_entity_poly.entity_id
_entity_poly.type
_entity_poly.pdbx_seq_one_letter_code
_entity_poly.pdbx_strand_id
1 'polypeptide(L)'
;MKYPYSITNEDRIFHLAIKNKLYMKLTFVTVVLCWISVMAFGQTYSSTISKFRSDQQTALAKEQFGPLRPQDIANLRYFEPDQQYKVIATVEILFNEPTFRMPTYDGTSNEYKRYALLHFTLKNEKVTLTAYQSAALFQNPAYKDHLFLPFLDQTNGNQTYEGGRYIDLDSKNIKNKSIEIDFNKAYNPYCAYSNGYRCPQPPAENHLQLAVEAGEKKYVGPKNERPVNKNAAKGFTEAEKKKINTGTASQIMYVLQVTEPNDLEILKAPSQDIKYDDPLLDLLSQRMYATVNDPDHSGVGIAAPQVGINKNAIWVQRFDKKDTPFEFYVNPKIIWRSKLTRKGAEGCLSIPSRKEDVLRSYAIRLQYVNKTGDIIEENIEGFTAVIFQHEVDHLYGILFTDRLEEQAETPYVPLQDKIEFSIPPKTVLP
;
A
#
# COMPACT_ATOMS: atom_id res chain seq x y z
N MET A 1 -71.68 -71.78 -6.07
CA MET A 1 -70.65 -72.57 -5.38
C MET A 1 -69.28 -71.93 -5.58
N LYS A 2 -68.72 -71.29 -4.56
CA LYS A 2 -67.27 -71.14 -4.30
C LYS A 2 -67.11 -70.59 -2.86
N TYR A 3 -66.24 -71.26 -2.10
CA TYR A 3 -66.07 -71.20 -0.64
C TYR A 3 -65.59 -69.82 -0.12
N PRO A 4 -65.88 -69.46 1.15
CA PRO A 4 -65.23 -68.33 1.81
C PRO A 4 -63.83 -68.75 2.28
N TYR A 5 -62.82 -67.92 1.98
CA TYR A 5 -61.48 -68.06 2.54
C TYR A 5 -61.50 -67.57 4.00
N SER A 6 -61.28 -68.48 4.96
CA SER A 6 -61.03 -68.13 6.36
C SER A 6 -59.56 -67.75 6.53
N ILE A 7 -59.29 -66.49 6.90
CA ILE A 7 -57.95 -66.03 7.29
C ILE A 7 -57.63 -66.67 8.65
N THR A 8 -56.62 -67.52 8.72
CA THR A 8 -56.20 -68.19 9.96
C THR A 8 -55.41 -67.23 10.86
N ASN A 9 -55.34 -67.52 12.16
CA ASN A 9 -54.61 -66.70 13.13
C ASN A 9 -53.10 -66.60 12.83
N GLU A 10 -52.53 -67.55 12.10
CA GLU A 10 -51.13 -67.53 11.66
C GLU A 10 -50.85 -66.42 10.64
N ASP A 11 -51.77 -66.16 9.69
CA ASP A 11 -51.64 -65.08 8.70
C ASP A 11 -51.66 -63.69 9.36
N ARG A 12 -52.43 -63.53 10.45
CA ARG A 12 -52.44 -62.28 11.23
C ARG A 12 -51.14 -62.05 11.98
N ILE A 13 -50.53 -63.09 12.56
CA ILE A 13 -49.25 -62.99 13.27
C ILE A 13 -48.11 -62.71 12.28
N PHE A 14 -48.13 -63.34 11.10
CA PHE A 14 -47.13 -63.11 10.05
C PHE A 14 -47.21 -61.67 9.51
N HIS A 15 -48.42 -61.14 9.27
CA HIS A 15 -48.60 -59.74 8.88
C HIS A 15 -48.22 -58.74 9.98
N LEU A 16 -48.46 -59.04 11.26
CA LEU A 16 -48.06 -58.17 12.37
C LEU A 16 -46.54 -58.14 12.55
N ALA A 17 -45.87 -59.29 12.39
CA ALA A 17 -44.41 -59.40 12.46
C ALA A 17 -43.70 -58.69 11.30
N ILE A 18 -44.25 -58.75 10.07
CA ILE A 18 -43.74 -58.01 8.91
C ILE A 18 -43.95 -56.51 9.09
N LYS A 19 -45.13 -56.07 9.58
CA LYS A 19 -45.37 -54.65 9.89
C LYS A 19 -44.40 -54.14 10.96
N ASN A 20 -44.19 -54.86 12.06
CA ASN A 20 -43.24 -54.43 13.10
C ASN A 20 -41.79 -54.40 12.62
N LYS A 21 -41.33 -55.36 11.80
CA LYS A 21 -39.98 -55.30 11.19
C LYS A 21 -39.86 -54.14 10.20
N LEU A 22 -40.92 -53.80 9.48
CA LEU A 22 -40.95 -52.66 8.56
C LEU A 22 -40.96 -51.33 9.32
N TYR A 23 -41.78 -51.18 10.35
CA TYR A 23 -41.83 -50.00 11.22
C TYR A 23 -40.50 -49.78 11.97
N MET A 24 -39.85 -50.84 12.45
CA MET A 24 -38.55 -50.76 13.13
C MET A 24 -37.41 -50.40 12.16
N LYS A 25 -37.43 -50.88 10.90
CA LYS A 25 -36.50 -50.43 9.85
C LYS A 25 -36.77 -48.99 9.41
N LEU A 26 -38.04 -48.58 9.30
CA LEU A 26 -38.41 -47.22 8.92
C LEU A 26 -38.05 -46.20 10.01
N THR A 27 -38.22 -46.55 11.29
CA THR A 27 -37.77 -45.73 12.44
C THR A 27 -36.25 -45.68 12.53
N PHE A 28 -35.53 -46.79 12.30
CA PHE A 28 -34.07 -46.76 12.28
C PHE A 28 -33.52 -45.91 11.12
N VAL A 29 -34.10 -46.01 9.92
CA VAL A 29 -33.70 -45.22 8.75
C VAL A 29 -34.03 -43.73 8.94
N THR A 30 -35.16 -43.38 9.56
CA THR A 30 -35.51 -41.98 9.86
C THR A 30 -34.67 -41.39 11.00
N VAL A 31 -34.30 -42.17 12.02
CA VAL A 31 -33.37 -41.74 13.07
C VAL A 31 -31.96 -41.55 12.50
N VAL A 32 -31.49 -42.44 11.62
CA VAL A 32 -30.20 -42.29 10.93
C VAL A 32 -30.22 -41.12 9.95
N LEU A 33 -31.30 -40.89 9.21
CA LEU A 33 -31.46 -39.70 8.35
C LEU A 33 -31.56 -38.40 9.16
N CYS A 34 -32.19 -38.41 10.35
CA CYS A 34 -32.17 -37.28 11.28
C CYS A 34 -30.78 -37.05 11.91
N TRP A 35 -29.99 -38.09 12.12
CA TRP A 35 -28.61 -37.96 12.59
C TRP A 35 -27.66 -37.47 11.48
N ILE A 36 -27.92 -37.85 10.22
CA ILE A 36 -27.17 -37.37 9.06
C ILE A 36 -27.54 -35.92 8.71
N SER A 37 -28.79 -35.49 8.91
CA SER A 37 -29.19 -34.09 8.69
C SER A 37 -28.70 -33.13 9.79
N VAL A 38 -28.36 -33.62 10.99
CA VAL A 38 -27.67 -32.83 12.03
C VAL A 38 -26.16 -32.66 11.72
N MET A 39 -25.60 -33.50 10.85
CA MET A 39 -24.24 -33.38 10.32
C MET A 39 -24.16 -32.56 9.02
N ALA A 40 -25.23 -31.85 8.65
CA ALA A 40 -25.14 -30.80 7.63
C ALA A 40 -24.13 -29.75 8.12
N PHE A 41 -22.91 -29.81 7.57
CA PHE A 41 -21.76 -28.97 7.89
C PHE A 41 -22.09 -27.48 7.76
N GLY A 42 -22.67 -26.89 8.80
CA GLY A 42 -22.64 -25.46 9.01
C GLY A 42 -21.20 -25.09 9.33
N GLN A 43 -20.49 -24.48 8.37
CA GLN A 43 -19.17 -23.93 8.62
C GLN A 43 -19.30 -22.92 9.77
N THR A 44 -18.64 -23.17 10.90
CA THR A 44 -18.68 -22.24 12.05
C THR A 44 -18.03 -20.93 11.64
N TYR A 45 -18.48 -19.81 12.20
CA TYR A 45 -17.88 -18.50 11.89
C TYR A 45 -16.35 -18.48 12.08
N SER A 46 -15.87 -19.09 13.17
CA SER A 46 -14.44 -19.25 13.42
C SER A 46 -13.74 -20.00 12.29
N SER A 47 -14.33 -21.10 11.76
CA SER A 47 -13.75 -21.83 10.63
C SER A 47 -13.77 -21.04 9.31
N THR A 48 -14.75 -20.16 9.09
CA THR A 48 -14.75 -19.23 7.93
C THR A 48 -13.59 -18.24 8.03
N ILE A 49 -13.37 -17.66 9.22
CA ILE A 49 -12.26 -16.73 9.46
C ILE A 49 -10.91 -17.44 9.36
N SER A 50 -10.78 -18.65 9.89
CA SER A 50 -9.55 -19.45 9.75
C SER A 50 -9.21 -19.76 8.29
N LYS A 51 -10.21 -20.10 7.47
CA LYS A 51 -10.00 -20.28 6.03
C LYS A 51 -9.52 -18.98 5.36
N PHE A 52 -10.19 -17.86 5.62
CA PHE A 52 -9.78 -16.56 5.11
C PHE A 52 -8.32 -16.23 5.48
N ARG A 53 -7.94 -16.44 6.75
CA ARG A 53 -6.56 -16.23 7.22
C ARG A 53 -5.56 -17.12 6.48
N SER A 54 -5.88 -18.40 6.27
CA SER A 54 -5.02 -19.33 5.53
C SER A 54 -4.82 -18.90 4.07
N ASP A 55 -5.89 -18.44 3.42
CA ASP A 55 -5.83 -17.95 2.04
C ASP A 55 -4.97 -16.68 1.95
N GLN A 56 -5.13 -15.75 2.91
CA GLN A 56 -4.30 -14.55 3.02
C GLN A 56 -2.81 -14.88 3.25
N GLN A 57 -2.51 -15.78 4.20
CA GLN A 57 -1.14 -16.23 4.47
C GLN A 57 -0.48 -16.82 3.22
N THR A 58 -1.22 -17.66 2.50
CA THR A 58 -0.76 -18.24 1.24
C THR A 58 -0.48 -17.14 0.22
N ALA A 59 -1.37 -16.15 0.06
CA ALA A 59 -1.18 -15.04 -0.86
C ALA A 59 0.05 -14.18 -0.52
N LEU A 60 0.27 -13.88 0.77
CA LEU A 60 1.43 -13.10 1.23
C LEU A 60 2.77 -13.78 0.92
N ALA A 61 2.79 -15.12 0.90
CA ALA A 61 4.01 -15.92 0.72
C ALA A 61 4.11 -16.61 -0.65
N LYS A 62 3.14 -16.39 -1.56
CA LYS A 62 3.02 -17.13 -2.83
C LYS A 62 4.13 -16.84 -3.83
N GLU A 63 4.76 -15.67 -3.74
CA GLU A 63 5.69 -15.18 -4.76
C GLU A 63 7.10 -14.97 -4.18
N GLN A 64 8.13 -15.19 -5.01
CA GLN A 64 9.51 -14.79 -4.68
C GLN A 64 9.61 -13.31 -4.28
N PHE A 65 8.67 -12.48 -4.76
CA PHE A 65 8.55 -11.06 -4.48
C PHE A 65 7.37 -10.69 -3.57
N GLY A 66 6.79 -11.67 -2.88
CA GLY A 66 5.75 -11.46 -1.89
C GLY A 66 6.24 -10.66 -0.68
N PRO A 67 5.34 -9.97 0.04
CA PRO A 67 5.69 -9.13 1.19
C PRO A 67 6.11 -9.92 2.43
N LEU A 68 5.90 -11.23 2.48
CA LEU A 68 6.26 -12.07 3.63
C LEU A 68 6.90 -13.37 3.15
N ARG A 69 8.04 -13.76 3.75
CA ARG A 69 8.68 -15.04 3.42
C ARG A 69 7.86 -16.21 3.98
N PRO A 70 7.84 -17.37 3.30
CA PRO A 70 7.10 -18.54 3.79
C PRO A 70 7.44 -18.96 5.22
N GLN A 71 8.73 -18.91 5.61
CA GLN A 71 9.15 -19.25 6.98
C GLN A 71 8.60 -18.29 8.07
N ASP A 72 8.25 -17.06 7.67
CA ASP A 72 7.86 -16.00 8.58
C ASP A 72 6.33 -15.95 8.83
N ILE A 73 5.55 -16.77 8.12
CA ILE A 73 4.09 -16.90 8.33
C ILE A 73 3.77 -17.26 9.78
N ALA A 74 4.62 -18.06 10.43
CA ALA A 74 4.44 -18.47 11.83
C ALA A 74 4.48 -17.29 12.83
N ASN A 75 4.99 -16.13 12.40
CA ASN A 75 5.04 -14.90 13.19
C ASN A 75 3.78 -14.03 13.02
N LEU A 76 2.84 -14.40 12.16
CA LEU A 76 1.53 -13.76 12.09
C LEU A 76 0.71 -14.12 13.33
N ARG A 77 -0.03 -13.12 13.85
CA ARG A 77 -0.86 -13.22 15.04
C ARG A 77 -2.20 -12.59 14.75
N TYR A 78 -3.26 -13.13 15.33
CA TYR A 78 -4.62 -12.64 15.15
C TYR A 78 -5.34 -12.57 16.49
N PHE A 79 -6.41 -11.78 16.55
CA PHE A 79 -7.41 -11.89 17.60
C PHE A 79 -8.27 -13.13 17.38
N GLU A 80 -8.92 -13.61 18.43
CA GLU A 80 -9.93 -14.66 18.28
C GLU A 80 -11.12 -14.13 17.47
N PRO A 81 -11.71 -14.92 16.57
CA PRO A 81 -12.86 -14.48 15.79
C PRO A 81 -14.04 -14.10 16.69
N ASP A 82 -14.54 -12.87 16.55
CA ASP A 82 -15.65 -12.34 17.33
C ASP A 82 -16.73 -11.73 16.42
N GLN A 83 -17.94 -12.27 16.48
CA GLN A 83 -19.06 -11.83 15.66
C GLN A 83 -19.53 -10.41 15.96
N GLN A 84 -19.24 -9.84 17.14
CA GLN A 84 -19.60 -8.45 17.46
C GLN A 84 -18.87 -7.44 16.57
N TYR A 85 -17.76 -7.86 15.97
CA TYR A 85 -16.96 -7.10 15.02
C TYR A 85 -17.35 -7.34 13.55
N LYS A 86 -18.47 -8.02 13.33
CA LYS A 86 -19.10 -8.18 12.03
C LYS A 86 -20.37 -7.35 11.99
N VAL A 87 -20.37 -6.29 11.19
CA VAL A 87 -21.44 -5.28 11.15
C VAL A 87 -22.05 -5.14 9.76
N ILE A 88 -23.29 -4.67 9.72
CA ILE A 88 -23.93 -4.21 8.48
C ILE A 88 -23.94 -2.69 8.51
N ALA A 89 -23.27 -2.07 7.54
CA ALA A 89 -23.22 -0.63 7.38
C ALA A 89 -24.26 -0.16 6.36
N THR A 90 -24.94 0.93 6.67
CA THR A 90 -25.70 1.68 5.68
C THR A 90 -24.73 2.48 4.82
N VAL A 91 -24.92 2.42 3.51
CA VAL A 91 -24.03 3.01 2.50
C VAL A 91 -24.63 4.30 1.96
N GLU A 92 -23.92 5.40 2.16
CA GLU A 92 -24.17 6.68 1.51
C GLU A 92 -23.14 6.86 0.39
N ILE A 93 -23.57 6.72 -0.86
CA ILE A 93 -22.69 6.89 -2.02
C ILE A 93 -22.40 8.38 -2.21
N LEU A 94 -21.12 8.73 -2.34
CA LEU A 94 -20.67 10.08 -2.59
C LEU A 94 -20.56 10.32 -4.10
N PHE A 95 -21.32 11.30 -4.60
CA PHE A 95 -21.32 11.67 -6.01
C PHE A 95 -20.41 12.87 -6.25
N ASN A 96 -19.77 12.92 -7.42
CA ASN A 96 -18.91 14.04 -7.87
C ASN A 96 -17.71 14.37 -6.96
N GLU A 97 -17.26 13.42 -6.15
CA GLU A 97 -16.04 13.57 -5.35
C GLU A 97 -14.80 13.75 -6.25
N PRO A 98 -13.97 14.78 -6.01
CA PRO A 98 -12.69 14.92 -6.69
C PRO A 98 -11.74 13.80 -6.25
N THR A 99 -10.76 13.50 -7.09
CA THR A 99 -9.62 12.69 -6.68
C THR A 99 -8.71 13.49 -5.78
N PHE A 100 -8.11 12.82 -4.80
CA PHE A 100 -7.07 13.39 -3.95
C PHE A 100 -5.90 12.42 -3.83
N ARG A 101 -4.74 12.93 -3.43
CA ARG A 101 -3.53 12.15 -3.20
C ARG A 101 -3.51 11.67 -1.75
N MET A 102 -3.79 10.38 -1.55
CA MET A 102 -3.66 9.75 -0.24
C MET A 102 -2.17 9.51 0.05
N PRO A 103 -1.62 10.08 1.14
CA PRO A 103 -0.22 9.90 1.50
C PRO A 103 0.05 8.44 1.86
N THR A 104 1.30 8.01 1.75
CA THR A 104 1.75 6.66 2.10
C THR A 104 2.91 6.71 3.10
N TYR A 105 3.17 5.63 3.83
CA TYR A 105 4.22 5.60 4.86
C TYR A 105 5.64 5.71 4.32
N ASP A 106 5.86 5.44 3.04
CA ASP A 106 7.11 5.77 2.38
C ASP A 106 7.09 7.22 1.88
N GLY A 107 6.24 8.09 2.40
CA GLY A 107 6.21 9.49 2.03
C GLY A 107 5.87 9.77 0.57
N THR A 108 5.48 8.79 -0.26
CA THR A 108 4.83 9.00 -1.57
C THR A 108 3.32 9.15 -1.43
N SER A 109 2.59 9.29 -2.53
CA SER A 109 1.12 9.32 -2.51
C SER A 109 0.50 8.64 -3.72
N ASN A 110 -0.72 8.16 -3.55
CA ASN A 110 -1.51 7.48 -4.59
C ASN A 110 -2.85 8.19 -4.77
N GLU A 111 -3.38 8.21 -5.99
CA GLU A 111 -4.69 8.84 -6.24
C GLU A 111 -5.85 7.95 -5.83
N TYR A 112 -6.70 8.52 -4.99
CA TYR A 112 -7.93 7.92 -4.52
C TYR A 112 -9.10 8.88 -4.69
N LYS A 113 -10.29 8.31 -4.71
CA LYS A 113 -11.56 9.01 -4.65
C LYS A 113 -12.35 8.49 -3.45
N ARG A 114 -12.98 9.39 -2.70
CA ARG A 114 -13.98 9.01 -1.69
C ARG A 114 -15.19 8.43 -2.42
N TYR A 115 -15.54 7.18 -2.12
CA TYR A 115 -16.60 6.45 -2.83
C TYR A 115 -17.91 6.48 -2.05
N ALA A 116 -17.87 6.18 -0.75
CA ALA A 116 -19.06 6.14 0.09
C ALA A 116 -18.71 6.37 1.57
N LEU A 117 -19.67 6.91 2.32
CA LEU A 117 -19.68 6.87 3.77
C LEU A 117 -20.41 5.60 4.22
N LEU A 118 -19.80 4.89 5.15
CA LEU A 118 -20.30 3.63 5.73
C LEU A 118 -20.71 3.90 7.17
N HIS A 119 -22.01 3.97 7.41
CA HIS A 119 -22.58 4.24 8.74
C HIS A 119 -22.99 2.94 9.42
N PHE A 120 -22.44 2.66 10.60
CA PHE A 120 -22.75 1.46 11.36
C PHE A 120 -22.66 1.72 12.86
N THR A 121 -23.06 0.73 13.65
CA THR A 121 -22.84 0.72 15.09
C THR A 121 -21.87 -0.39 15.42
N LEU A 122 -20.80 -0.08 16.15
CA LEU A 122 -19.80 -1.03 16.62
C LEU A 122 -19.63 -0.86 18.13
N LYS A 123 -19.78 -1.93 18.91
CA LYS A 123 -19.77 -1.89 20.39
C LYS A 123 -20.68 -0.78 20.98
N ASN A 124 -21.87 -0.59 20.39
CA ASN A 124 -22.85 0.45 20.73
C ASN A 124 -22.46 1.89 20.42
N GLU A 125 -21.33 2.13 19.75
CA GLU A 125 -20.94 3.46 19.27
C GLU A 125 -21.30 3.62 17.80
N LYS A 126 -21.88 4.77 17.45
CA LYS A 126 -22.13 5.11 16.05
C LYS A 126 -20.83 5.52 15.40
N VAL A 127 -20.47 4.81 14.34
CA VAL A 127 -19.23 4.98 13.60
C VAL A 127 -19.57 5.29 12.15
N THR A 128 -18.79 6.18 11.55
CA THR A 128 -18.77 6.41 10.11
C THR A 128 -17.34 6.21 9.62
N LEU A 129 -17.17 5.42 8.57
CA LEU A 129 -15.90 5.29 7.86
C LEU A 129 -16.11 5.58 6.37
N THR A 130 -15.14 6.24 5.75
CA THR A 130 -15.10 6.46 4.32
C THR A 130 -14.48 5.26 3.61
N ALA A 131 -15.17 4.70 2.62
CA ALA A 131 -14.57 3.78 1.65
C ALA A 131 -13.98 4.56 0.47
N TYR A 132 -12.79 4.17 0.04
CA TYR A 132 -12.07 4.82 -1.06
C TYR A 132 -11.95 3.91 -2.27
N GLN A 133 -11.81 4.50 -3.44
CA GLN A 133 -11.54 3.79 -4.68
C GLN A 133 -10.25 4.32 -5.29
N SER A 134 -9.34 3.41 -5.66
CA SER A 134 -8.08 3.79 -6.31
C SER A 134 -8.36 4.23 -7.75
N ALA A 135 -7.85 5.40 -8.14
CA ALA A 135 -8.00 5.92 -9.50
C ALA A 135 -7.34 5.00 -10.55
N ALA A 136 -6.19 4.41 -10.19
CA ALA A 136 -5.46 3.47 -11.05
C ALA A 136 -6.19 2.13 -11.21
N LEU A 137 -6.75 1.58 -10.12
CA LEU A 137 -7.43 0.28 -10.16
C LEU A 137 -8.82 0.35 -10.77
N PHE A 138 -9.53 1.48 -10.64
CA PHE A 138 -10.87 1.63 -11.21
C PHE A 138 -10.89 1.46 -12.74
N GLN A 139 -9.83 1.90 -13.41
CA GLN A 139 -9.69 1.74 -14.86
C GLN A 139 -9.45 0.29 -15.29
N ASN A 140 -9.02 -0.58 -14.37
CA ASN A 140 -8.82 -1.99 -14.64
C ASN A 140 -10.14 -2.77 -14.46
N PRO A 141 -10.68 -3.43 -15.51
CA PRO A 141 -11.95 -4.16 -15.40
C PRO A 141 -11.98 -5.22 -14.29
N ALA A 142 -10.83 -5.80 -13.92
CA ALA A 142 -10.73 -6.80 -12.87
C ALA A 142 -10.87 -6.20 -11.45
N TYR A 143 -10.49 -4.94 -11.26
CA TYR A 143 -10.45 -4.26 -9.97
C TYR A 143 -11.38 -3.05 -9.88
N LYS A 144 -12.20 -2.80 -10.91
CA LYS A 144 -13.12 -1.65 -10.96
C LYS A 144 -14.09 -1.57 -9.80
N ASP A 145 -14.43 -2.71 -9.20
CA ASP A 145 -15.39 -2.81 -8.10
C ASP A 145 -14.69 -2.86 -6.74
N HIS A 146 -13.35 -2.86 -6.69
CA HIS A 146 -12.59 -2.86 -5.46
C HIS A 146 -12.76 -1.54 -4.70
N LEU A 147 -13.07 -1.67 -3.42
CA LEU A 147 -13.19 -0.58 -2.46
C LEU A 147 -12.17 -0.81 -1.34
N PHE A 148 -11.42 0.22 -1.02
CA PHE A 148 -10.37 0.22 -0.02
C PHE A 148 -10.87 0.91 1.26
N LEU A 149 -10.85 0.20 2.38
CA LEU A 149 -11.26 0.73 3.69
C LEU A 149 -10.06 0.72 4.66
N PRO A 150 -9.20 1.75 4.64
CA PRO A 150 -8.14 1.92 5.62
C PRO A 150 -8.67 2.55 6.90
N PHE A 151 -8.17 2.14 8.06
CA PHE A 151 -8.55 2.76 9.33
C PHE A 151 -7.44 2.70 10.38
N LEU A 152 -7.52 3.63 11.33
CA LEU A 152 -6.82 3.59 12.62
C LEU A 152 -7.84 3.42 13.74
N ASP A 153 -7.41 2.88 14.86
CA ASP A 153 -8.18 2.63 16.06
C ASP A 153 -7.25 2.60 17.30
N GLN A 154 -7.82 2.50 18.51
CA GLN A 154 -7.03 2.59 19.75
C GLN A 154 -6.07 1.41 19.98
N THR A 155 -6.17 0.32 19.21
CA THR A 155 -5.23 -0.81 19.30
C THR A 155 -3.90 -0.55 18.60
N ASN A 156 -3.84 0.43 17.69
CA ASN A 156 -2.65 0.67 16.86
C ASN A 156 -1.45 1.11 17.70
N GLY A 157 -0.27 0.57 17.36
CA GLY A 157 1.00 0.85 18.06
C GLY A 157 1.27 -0.08 19.24
N ASN A 158 0.22 -0.58 19.90
CA ASN A 158 0.33 -1.53 21.00
C ASN A 158 0.01 -2.97 20.56
N GLN A 159 -1.25 -3.27 20.25
CA GLN A 159 -1.71 -4.62 19.90
C GLN A 159 -1.71 -4.86 18.38
N THR A 160 -1.88 -3.81 17.58
CA THR A 160 -1.94 -3.86 16.10
C THR A 160 -0.88 -2.95 15.47
N TYR A 161 -0.68 -3.07 14.16
CA TYR A 161 0.35 -2.31 13.44
C TYR A 161 0.15 -0.80 13.60
N GLU A 162 1.22 -0.06 13.90
CA GLU A 162 1.15 1.39 14.14
C GLU A 162 0.65 2.20 12.93
N GLY A 163 0.78 1.66 11.72
CA GLY A 163 0.35 2.31 10.49
C GLY A 163 -1.11 2.06 10.09
N GLY A 164 -1.91 1.48 10.98
CA GLY A 164 -3.30 1.13 10.69
C GLY A 164 -3.47 -0.20 9.97
N ARG A 165 -4.72 -0.51 9.67
CA ARG A 165 -5.15 -1.77 9.08
C ARG A 165 -6.15 -1.52 7.97
N TYR A 166 -6.27 -2.49 7.07
CA TYR A 166 -7.10 -2.38 5.89
C TYR A 166 -8.16 -3.46 5.86
N ILE A 167 -9.28 -3.14 5.23
CA ILE A 167 -10.29 -4.09 4.78
C ILE A 167 -10.52 -3.83 3.29
N ASP A 168 -10.49 -4.89 2.49
CA ASP A 168 -10.91 -4.83 1.10
C ASP A 168 -12.39 -5.15 1.00
N LEU A 169 -13.13 -4.25 0.36
CA LEU A 169 -14.54 -4.37 0.08
C LEU A 169 -14.75 -4.46 -1.44
N ASP A 170 -15.94 -4.92 -1.85
CA ASP A 170 -16.35 -4.97 -3.26
C ASP A 170 -17.68 -4.24 -3.39
N SER A 171 -17.76 -3.25 -4.27
CA SER A 171 -18.96 -2.44 -4.49
C SER A 171 -20.16 -3.29 -4.97
N LYS A 172 -19.92 -4.45 -5.59
CA LYS A 172 -20.99 -5.41 -5.95
C LYS A 172 -21.68 -6.01 -4.72
N ASN A 173 -21.02 -6.02 -3.57
CA ASN A 173 -21.59 -6.50 -2.32
C ASN A 173 -22.53 -5.48 -1.66
N ILE A 174 -22.61 -4.25 -2.19
CA ILE A 174 -23.60 -3.27 -1.78
C ILE A 174 -24.97 -3.74 -2.27
N LYS A 175 -25.86 -4.08 -1.34
CA LYS A 175 -27.25 -4.50 -1.60
C LYS A 175 -28.19 -3.68 -0.74
N ASN A 176 -29.25 -3.14 -1.32
CA ASN A 176 -30.25 -2.34 -0.60
C ASN A 176 -29.62 -1.23 0.26
N LYS A 177 -28.65 -0.49 -0.33
CA LYS A 177 -27.85 0.55 0.37
C LYS A 177 -27.16 0.06 1.64
N SER A 178 -26.80 -1.22 1.70
CA SER A 178 -26.11 -1.82 2.84
C SER A 178 -24.94 -2.66 2.38
N ILE A 179 -23.89 -2.74 3.19
CA ILE A 179 -22.73 -3.61 2.97
C ILE A 179 -22.30 -4.25 4.29
N GLU A 180 -21.84 -5.50 4.22
CA GLU A 180 -21.23 -6.19 5.35
C GLU A 180 -19.77 -5.76 5.51
N ILE A 181 -19.38 -5.40 6.73
CA ILE A 181 -17.99 -5.13 7.11
C ILE A 181 -17.62 -6.11 8.21
N ASP A 182 -16.56 -6.90 7.98
CA ASP A 182 -16.07 -7.87 8.94
C ASP A 182 -14.65 -7.50 9.40
N PHE A 183 -14.54 -6.85 10.55
CA PHE A 183 -13.25 -6.44 11.11
C PHE A 183 -12.37 -7.62 11.51
N ASN A 184 -12.91 -8.85 11.61
CA ASN A 184 -12.09 -10.06 11.79
C ASN A 184 -11.25 -10.40 10.56
N LYS A 185 -11.55 -9.77 9.42
CA LYS A 185 -10.81 -9.86 8.16
C LYS A 185 -9.87 -8.67 7.95
N ALA A 186 -9.80 -7.73 8.89
CA ALA A 186 -8.83 -6.63 8.83
C ALA A 186 -7.41 -7.19 8.86
N TYR A 187 -6.56 -6.71 7.96
CA TYR A 187 -5.19 -7.17 7.76
C TYR A 187 -4.20 -6.01 7.84
N ASN A 188 -2.93 -6.32 8.16
CA ASN A 188 -1.91 -5.29 8.19
C ASN A 188 -1.41 -4.95 6.76
N PRO A 189 -1.11 -3.68 6.46
CA PRO A 189 -0.41 -3.32 5.23
C PRO A 189 0.89 -4.09 5.03
N TYR A 190 1.33 -4.24 3.79
CA TYR A 190 2.61 -4.91 3.48
C TYR A 190 3.81 -4.29 4.18
N CYS A 191 3.75 -3.00 4.52
CA CYS A 191 4.78 -2.27 5.28
C CYS A 191 4.98 -2.79 6.71
N ALA A 192 4.01 -3.55 7.24
CA ALA A 192 4.16 -4.26 8.50
C ALA A 192 5.16 -5.42 8.41
N TYR A 193 5.23 -6.08 7.24
CA TYR A 193 6.07 -7.25 7.01
C TYR A 193 7.36 -6.93 6.26
N SER A 194 7.34 -5.92 5.40
CA SER A 194 8.41 -5.63 4.47
C SER A 194 8.66 -4.14 4.25
N ASN A 195 9.92 -3.77 4.03
CA ASN A 195 10.30 -2.43 3.57
C ASN A 195 10.09 -2.29 2.04
N GLY A 196 9.98 -1.07 1.53
CA GLY A 196 9.87 -0.80 0.07
C GLY A 196 8.46 -0.97 -0.52
N TYR A 197 7.41 -0.94 0.31
CA TYR A 197 6.02 -0.86 -0.11
C TYR A 197 5.43 0.53 0.15
N ARG A 198 4.54 0.97 -0.75
CA ARG A 198 3.85 2.27 -0.73
C ARG A 198 2.49 2.16 -0.04
N CYS A 199 2.48 1.90 1.26
CA CYS A 199 1.23 1.62 1.99
C CYS A 199 0.49 2.91 2.35
N PRO A 200 -0.77 3.08 1.91
CA PRO A 200 -1.55 4.30 2.20
C PRO A 200 -1.77 4.55 3.70
N GLN A 201 -1.65 5.80 4.12
CA GLN A 201 -1.96 6.21 5.48
C GLN A 201 -3.48 6.41 5.60
N PRO A 202 -4.14 5.81 6.59
CA PRO A 202 -5.57 6.04 6.82
C PRO A 202 -5.85 7.54 7.06
N PRO A 203 -6.77 8.17 6.29
CA PRO A 203 -7.15 9.57 6.52
C PRO A 203 -7.77 9.78 7.90
N ALA A 204 -7.70 11.01 8.43
CA ALA A 204 -8.13 11.36 9.79
C ALA A 204 -9.61 11.01 10.06
N GLU A 205 -10.47 11.16 9.06
CA GLU A 205 -11.89 10.77 9.10
C GLU A 205 -12.12 9.27 9.35
N ASN A 206 -11.11 8.43 9.11
CA ASN A 206 -11.13 7.00 9.39
C ASN A 206 -10.34 6.62 10.67
N HIS A 207 -10.13 7.56 11.60
CA HIS A 207 -9.51 7.30 12.90
C HIS A 207 -10.59 7.05 13.95
N LEU A 208 -10.79 5.77 14.28
CA LEU A 208 -11.75 5.33 15.27
C LEU A 208 -11.27 5.64 16.68
N GLN A 209 -12.15 6.24 17.50
CA GLN A 209 -11.88 6.54 18.91
C GLN A 209 -12.21 5.36 19.85
N LEU A 210 -12.24 4.13 19.32
CA LEU A 210 -12.52 2.90 20.06
C LEU A 210 -11.48 1.83 19.71
N ALA A 211 -11.36 0.79 20.54
CA ALA A 211 -10.47 -0.34 20.28
C ALA A 211 -11.14 -1.43 19.42
N VAL A 212 -10.52 -1.75 18.28
CA VAL A 212 -10.97 -2.84 17.39
C VAL A 212 -10.09 -4.08 17.60
N GLU A 213 -10.45 -4.90 18.60
CA GLU A 213 -9.77 -6.14 18.98
C GLU A 213 -10.19 -7.35 18.12
N ALA A 214 -10.27 -7.14 16.81
CA ALA A 214 -10.58 -8.15 15.80
C ALA A 214 -9.59 -8.07 14.64
N GLY A 215 -9.38 -9.18 13.94
CA GLY A 215 -8.51 -9.24 12.77
C GLY A 215 -7.05 -9.52 13.11
N GLU A 216 -6.15 -9.03 12.27
CA GLU A 216 -4.72 -9.23 12.43
C GLU A 216 -4.12 -8.34 13.52
N LYS A 217 -3.24 -8.93 14.34
CA LYS A 217 -2.43 -8.26 15.36
C LYS A 217 -1.13 -7.75 14.77
N LYS A 218 -0.37 -6.99 15.55
CA LYS A 218 0.96 -6.54 15.18
C LYS A 218 1.85 -7.74 14.83
N TYR A 219 2.43 -7.70 13.64
CA TYR A 219 3.41 -8.69 13.21
C TYR A 219 4.66 -8.63 14.10
N VAL A 220 5.16 -9.78 14.54
CA VAL A 220 6.28 -9.88 15.50
C VAL A 220 7.56 -10.46 14.91
N GLY A 221 7.55 -10.81 13.62
CA GLY A 221 8.72 -11.36 12.94
C GLY A 221 9.65 -10.28 12.40
N PRO A 222 10.79 -10.68 11.80
CA PRO A 222 11.71 -9.75 11.18
C PRO A 222 11.05 -9.07 9.97
N LYS A 223 11.31 -7.77 9.77
CA LYS A 223 10.92 -7.13 8.52
C LYS A 223 11.78 -7.67 7.37
N ASN A 224 11.12 -8.05 6.30
CA ASN A 224 11.74 -8.46 5.07
C ASN A 224 12.12 -7.22 4.23
N GLU A 225 13.21 -7.31 3.48
CA GLU A 225 13.50 -6.33 2.43
C GLU A 225 12.80 -6.82 1.16
N ARG A 226 11.98 -5.95 0.55
CA ARG A 226 11.32 -6.30 -0.72
C ARG A 226 12.40 -6.63 -1.74
N PRO A 227 12.41 -7.84 -2.33
CA PRO A 227 13.43 -8.18 -3.31
C PRO A 227 13.25 -7.34 -4.58
N VAL A 228 14.36 -6.85 -5.11
CA VAL A 228 14.37 -6.08 -6.37
C VAL A 228 14.21 -7.05 -7.54
N ASN A 229 13.06 -6.97 -8.22
CA ASN A 229 12.84 -7.74 -9.45
C ASN A 229 13.57 -7.07 -10.63
N LYS A 230 14.84 -7.44 -10.84
CA LYS A 230 15.64 -6.95 -11.99
C LYS A 230 15.01 -7.28 -13.35
N ASN A 231 14.21 -8.35 -13.43
CA ASN A 231 13.55 -8.76 -14.68
C ASN A 231 12.32 -7.90 -15.01
N ALA A 232 11.80 -7.12 -14.07
CA ALA A 232 10.72 -6.17 -14.33
C ALA A 232 11.19 -4.92 -15.09
N ALA A 233 12.50 -4.71 -15.17
CA ALA A 233 13.11 -3.60 -15.88
C ALA A 233 12.86 -3.68 -17.39
N LYS A 234 12.41 -2.57 -17.98
CA LYS A 234 12.08 -2.45 -19.40
C LYS A 234 13.08 -1.54 -20.10
N GLY A 235 13.44 -1.90 -21.34
CA GLY A 235 14.21 -1.00 -22.21
C GLY A 235 13.42 0.26 -22.59
N PHE A 236 14.09 1.19 -23.28
CA PHE A 236 13.47 2.41 -23.79
C PHE A 236 12.43 2.11 -24.88
N THR A 237 11.34 2.87 -24.88
CA THR A 237 10.37 2.92 -25.99
C THR A 237 10.98 3.59 -27.21
N GLU A 238 10.41 3.37 -28.40
CA GLU A 238 10.93 4.00 -29.64
C GLU A 238 10.92 5.54 -29.57
N ALA A 239 9.93 6.13 -28.90
CA ALA A 239 9.87 7.57 -28.68
C ALA A 239 11.01 8.07 -27.77
N GLU A 240 11.29 7.35 -26.67
CA GLU A 240 12.40 7.66 -25.77
C GLU A 240 13.75 7.48 -26.46
N LYS A 241 13.93 6.39 -27.23
CA LYS A 241 15.15 6.17 -28.03
C LYS A 241 15.39 7.31 -29.00
N LYS A 242 14.35 7.78 -29.70
CA LYS A 242 14.47 8.93 -30.61
C LYS A 242 14.92 10.17 -29.86
N LYS A 243 14.31 10.48 -28.71
CA LYS A 243 14.68 11.63 -27.85
C LYS A 243 16.14 11.54 -27.37
N ILE A 244 16.59 10.35 -26.94
CA ILE A 244 17.97 10.14 -26.47
C ILE A 244 18.99 10.27 -27.62
N ASN A 245 18.65 9.84 -28.83
CA ASN A 245 19.56 9.86 -29.98
C ASN A 245 19.54 11.17 -30.79
N THR A 246 18.73 12.17 -30.42
CA THR A 246 18.68 13.45 -31.16
C THR A 246 19.91 14.33 -31.02
N GLY A 247 20.81 14.03 -30.08
CA GLY A 247 21.95 14.89 -29.75
C GLY A 247 23.12 14.12 -29.15
N THR A 248 24.25 14.81 -29.05
CA THR A 248 25.49 14.27 -28.49
C THR A 248 25.49 14.28 -26.95
N ALA A 249 26.48 13.64 -26.35
CA ALA A 249 26.68 13.58 -24.89
C ALA A 249 26.66 14.93 -24.17
N SER A 250 27.19 15.99 -24.81
CA SER A 250 27.28 17.33 -24.21
C SER A 250 26.09 18.23 -24.54
N GLN A 251 25.15 17.76 -25.37
CA GLN A 251 24.02 18.57 -25.78
C GLN A 251 22.90 18.49 -24.74
N ILE A 252 22.57 19.64 -24.16
CA ILE A 252 21.48 19.80 -23.19
C ILE A 252 20.14 19.31 -23.78
N MET A 253 19.30 18.77 -22.90
CA MET A 253 17.95 18.32 -23.22
C MET A 253 16.95 19.41 -22.85
N TYR A 254 15.84 19.47 -23.58
CA TYR A 254 14.73 20.33 -23.20
C TYR A 254 14.14 19.87 -21.86
N VAL A 255 14.11 20.77 -20.88
CA VAL A 255 13.48 20.53 -19.58
C VAL A 255 12.00 20.85 -19.69
N LEU A 256 11.17 19.83 -19.49
CA LEU A 256 9.71 19.91 -19.52
C LEU A 256 9.20 20.91 -18.49
N GLN A 257 8.20 21.72 -18.85
CA GLN A 257 7.67 22.79 -18.01
C GLN A 257 6.23 22.53 -17.60
N VAL A 258 5.89 22.75 -16.32
CA VAL A 258 4.51 22.57 -15.82
C VAL A 258 3.49 23.52 -16.45
N THR A 259 3.95 24.58 -17.12
CA THR A 259 3.10 25.53 -17.83
C THR A 259 2.54 24.97 -19.13
N GLU A 260 3.17 23.93 -19.70
CA GLU A 260 2.75 23.29 -20.93
C GLU A 260 1.93 22.01 -20.63
N PRO A 261 0.67 21.89 -21.09
CA PRO A 261 -0.21 20.76 -20.72
C PRO A 261 0.37 19.38 -21.08
N ASN A 262 1.01 19.26 -22.25
CA ASN A 262 1.61 18.00 -22.69
C ASN A 262 2.83 17.61 -21.85
N ASP A 263 3.62 18.60 -21.43
CA ASP A 263 4.78 18.40 -20.57
C ASP A 263 4.31 17.97 -19.17
N LEU A 264 3.27 18.61 -18.64
CA LEU A 264 2.67 18.29 -17.35
C LEU A 264 2.15 16.84 -17.31
N GLU A 265 1.52 16.36 -18.39
CA GLU A 265 1.07 14.96 -18.47
C GLU A 265 2.23 13.98 -18.31
N ILE A 266 3.35 14.25 -18.98
CA ILE A 266 4.58 13.45 -18.90
C ILE A 266 5.20 13.54 -17.50
N LEU A 267 5.28 14.76 -16.94
CA LEU A 267 5.81 15.02 -15.60
C LEU A 267 4.98 14.39 -14.48
N LYS A 268 3.67 14.17 -14.68
CA LYS A 268 2.78 13.50 -13.72
C LYS A 268 2.61 12.00 -13.95
N ALA A 269 3.18 11.45 -15.02
CA ALA A 269 3.11 10.02 -15.32
C ALA A 269 4.17 9.22 -14.54
N PRO A 270 3.81 8.09 -13.90
CA PRO A 270 4.76 7.27 -13.15
C PRO A 270 5.79 6.61 -14.07
N SER A 271 7.04 6.56 -13.61
CA SER A 271 8.18 6.03 -14.35
C SER A 271 8.37 4.53 -14.16
N GLN A 272 9.03 3.92 -15.15
CA GLN A 272 9.29 2.47 -15.18
C GLN A 272 10.76 2.16 -14.89
N ASP A 273 11.01 1.01 -14.25
CA ASP A 273 12.38 0.53 -14.03
C ASP A 273 13.10 0.31 -15.39
N ILE A 274 14.37 0.71 -15.45
CA ILE A 274 15.26 0.62 -16.62
C ILE A 274 16.19 -0.57 -16.46
N LYS A 275 16.56 -1.20 -17.57
CA LYS A 275 17.66 -2.15 -17.57
C LYS A 275 18.99 -1.42 -17.30
N TYR A 276 19.71 -1.85 -16.28
CA TYR A 276 20.97 -1.23 -15.88
C TYR A 276 22.08 -1.37 -16.94
N ASP A 277 21.93 -2.34 -17.84
CA ASP A 277 22.82 -2.67 -18.95
C ASP A 277 22.26 -2.20 -20.32
N ASP A 278 21.25 -1.31 -20.33
CA ASP A 278 20.73 -0.76 -21.59
C ASP A 278 21.82 0.11 -22.28
N PRO A 279 22.10 -0.11 -23.59
CA PRO A 279 23.18 0.58 -24.28
C PRO A 279 22.97 2.10 -24.41
N LEU A 280 21.75 2.61 -24.28
CA LEU A 280 21.47 4.05 -24.34
C LEU A 280 21.58 4.74 -22.98
N LEU A 281 21.77 3.99 -21.89
CA LEU A 281 21.77 4.54 -20.54
C LEU A 281 22.94 5.51 -20.31
N ASP A 282 24.13 5.20 -20.80
CA ASP A 282 25.29 6.09 -20.67
C ASP A 282 25.09 7.40 -21.46
N LEU A 283 24.51 7.34 -22.65
CA LEU A 283 24.20 8.54 -23.44
C LEU A 283 23.13 9.39 -22.76
N LEU A 284 22.04 8.79 -22.29
CA LEU A 284 21.01 9.48 -21.51
C LEU A 284 21.62 10.15 -20.27
N SER A 285 22.42 9.40 -19.50
CA SER A 285 23.10 9.88 -18.31
C SER A 285 23.95 11.11 -18.62
N GLN A 286 24.76 11.09 -19.68
CA GLN A 286 25.63 12.22 -20.04
C GLN A 286 24.81 13.46 -20.46
N ARG A 287 23.75 13.27 -21.23
CA ARG A 287 22.89 14.38 -21.66
C ARG A 287 22.11 14.99 -20.50
N MET A 288 21.60 14.18 -19.58
CA MET A 288 20.98 14.66 -18.33
C MET A 288 21.98 15.43 -17.48
N TYR A 289 23.21 14.94 -17.36
CA TYR A 289 24.29 15.62 -16.63
C TYR A 289 24.62 17.00 -17.24
N ALA A 290 24.71 17.08 -18.57
CA ALA A 290 24.90 18.35 -19.26
C ALA A 290 23.73 19.32 -19.00
N THR A 291 22.50 18.79 -18.95
CA THR A 291 21.27 19.58 -18.75
C THR A 291 21.20 20.20 -17.35
N VAL A 292 21.48 19.42 -16.30
CA VAL A 292 21.42 19.92 -14.92
C VAL A 292 22.58 20.86 -14.56
N ASN A 293 23.69 20.77 -15.29
CA ASN A 293 24.81 21.70 -15.20
C ASN A 293 24.73 22.84 -16.23
N ASP A 294 23.56 23.08 -16.83
CA ASP A 294 23.36 24.25 -17.70
C ASP A 294 23.69 25.54 -16.93
N PRO A 295 24.67 26.36 -17.38
CA PRO A 295 25.07 27.58 -16.69
C PRO A 295 23.92 28.58 -16.47
N ASP A 296 22.93 28.59 -17.37
CA ASP A 296 21.79 29.50 -17.29
C ASP A 296 20.73 29.01 -16.28
N HIS A 297 20.67 27.69 -16.04
CA HIS A 297 19.65 27.04 -15.20
C HIS A 297 20.20 25.87 -14.39
N SER A 298 21.27 26.10 -13.63
CA SER A 298 21.94 25.04 -12.87
C SER A 298 21.03 24.46 -11.77
N GLY A 299 21.01 23.14 -11.63
CA GLY A 299 20.31 22.40 -10.59
C GLY A 299 21.24 21.55 -9.72
N VAL A 300 20.75 21.11 -8.56
CA VAL A 300 21.46 20.16 -7.68
C VAL A 300 21.02 18.72 -7.89
N GLY A 301 20.05 18.50 -8.77
CA GLY A 301 19.50 17.21 -9.15
C GLY A 301 18.62 17.33 -10.40
N ILE A 302 18.44 16.21 -11.10
CA ILE A 302 17.49 16.08 -12.21
C ILE A 302 17.01 14.64 -12.35
N ALA A 303 15.73 14.45 -12.66
CA ALA A 303 15.13 13.17 -12.95
C ALA A 303 14.83 13.00 -14.45
N ALA A 304 14.93 11.77 -14.97
CA ALA A 304 14.69 11.49 -16.39
C ALA A 304 13.31 11.95 -16.92
N PRO A 305 12.21 11.92 -16.12
CA PRO A 305 10.92 12.47 -16.55
C PRO A 305 10.97 13.96 -16.88
N GLN A 306 11.84 14.74 -16.23
CA GLN A 306 11.99 16.18 -16.52
C GLN A 306 12.56 16.46 -17.91
N VAL A 307 13.19 15.46 -18.55
CA VAL A 307 13.65 15.55 -19.95
C VAL A 307 12.79 14.68 -20.89
N GLY A 308 11.60 14.28 -20.42
CA GLY A 308 10.60 13.53 -21.17
C GLY A 308 10.90 12.05 -21.37
N ILE A 309 11.60 11.42 -20.42
CA ILE A 309 11.90 10.00 -20.40
C ILE A 309 11.34 9.39 -19.10
N ASN A 310 10.20 8.69 -19.15
CA ASN A 310 9.50 8.17 -17.96
C ASN A 310 10.11 6.86 -17.45
N LYS A 311 11.34 7.00 -17.01
CA LYS A 311 12.24 5.93 -16.59
C LYS A 311 12.89 6.27 -15.26
N ASN A 312 13.09 5.26 -14.42
CA ASN A 312 13.62 5.45 -13.07
C ASN A 312 15.14 5.71 -13.11
N ALA A 313 15.53 6.95 -13.43
CA ALA A 313 16.91 7.41 -13.42
C ALA A 313 16.98 8.85 -12.94
N ILE A 314 17.97 9.14 -12.09
CA ILE A 314 18.19 10.48 -11.53
C ILE A 314 19.68 10.77 -11.45
N TRP A 315 20.00 12.06 -11.48
CA TRP A 315 21.28 12.58 -11.07
C TRP A 315 21.10 13.41 -9.79
N VAL A 316 22.06 13.32 -8.87
CA VAL A 316 22.04 14.04 -7.59
C VAL A 316 23.43 14.55 -7.23
N GLN A 317 23.53 15.79 -6.75
CA GLN A 317 24.73 16.32 -6.10
C GLN A 317 24.83 15.84 -4.65
N ARG A 318 25.89 15.12 -4.31
CA ARG A 318 26.13 14.52 -2.99
C ARG A 318 26.88 15.46 -2.05
N PHE A 319 26.17 16.43 -1.47
CA PHE A 319 26.74 17.37 -0.48
C PHE A 319 27.23 16.70 0.81
N ASP A 320 26.80 15.47 1.07
CA ASP A 320 27.21 14.62 2.19
C ASP A 320 28.56 13.94 1.97
N LYS A 321 29.11 13.98 0.75
CA LYS A 321 30.40 13.37 0.40
C LYS A 321 31.48 14.43 0.18
N LYS A 322 32.73 14.04 0.42
CA LYS A 322 33.92 14.88 0.12
C LYS A 322 33.92 15.25 -1.37
N ASP A 323 34.27 16.49 -1.68
CA ASP A 323 34.32 17.06 -3.03
C ASP A 323 32.94 17.21 -3.72
N THR A 324 31.85 16.97 -2.98
CA THR A 324 30.46 17.16 -3.43
C THR A 324 30.15 16.55 -4.81
N PRO A 325 30.48 15.26 -5.04
CA PRO A 325 30.39 14.65 -6.34
C PRO A 325 28.95 14.63 -6.82
N PHE A 326 28.80 14.72 -8.13
CA PHE A 326 27.53 14.50 -8.79
C PHE A 326 27.47 13.02 -9.18
N GLU A 327 26.38 12.32 -8.88
CA GLU A 327 26.25 10.87 -9.06
C GLU A 327 24.92 10.47 -9.73
N PHE A 328 24.99 9.45 -10.60
CA PHE A 328 23.84 8.93 -11.36
C PHE A 328 23.31 7.65 -10.73
N TYR A 329 22.00 7.56 -10.55
CA TYR A 329 21.34 6.43 -9.91
C TYR A 329 20.29 5.81 -10.82
N VAL A 330 20.34 4.49 -10.92
CA VAL A 330 19.42 3.69 -11.74
C VAL A 330 18.46 2.95 -10.83
N ASN A 331 17.17 3.04 -11.13
CA ASN A 331 16.07 2.49 -10.37
C ASN A 331 16.11 2.83 -8.87
N PRO A 332 16.38 4.09 -8.48
CA PRO A 332 16.45 4.48 -7.08
C PRO A 332 15.07 4.32 -6.41
N LYS A 333 15.07 3.77 -5.21
CA LYS A 333 13.88 3.57 -4.37
C LYS A 333 14.23 3.93 -2.95
N ILE A 334 13.45 4.82 -2.34
CA ILE A 334 13.62 5.13 -0.93
C ILE A 334 12.83 4.11 -0.11
N ILE A 335 13.55 3.20 0.55
CA ILE A 335 12.98 2.05 1.27
C ILE A 335 12.68 2.35 2.75
N TRP A 336 13.21 3.46 3.28
CA TRP A 336 12.92 3.96 4.62
C TRP A 336 13.09 5.48 4.69
N ARG A 337 12.32 6.12 5.56
CA ARG A 337 12.35 7.56 5.86
C ARG A 337 12.31 7.79 7.36
N SER A 338 13.05 8.77 7.85
CA SER A 338 13.02 9.15 9.26
C SER A 338 11.70 9.85 9.61
N LYS A 339 11.20 9.60 10.82
CA LYS A 339 10.12 10.43 11.40
C LYS A 339 10.55 11.87 11.66
N LEU A 340 11.86 12.06 11.88
CA LEU A 340 12.45 13.39 11.97
C LEU A 340 12.31 14.09 10.62
N THR A 341 11.69 15.26 10.59
CA THR A 341 11.53 16.08 9.39
C THR A 341 12.31 17.37 9.50
N ARG A 342 12.59 17.96 8.34
CA ARG A 342 13.17 19.29 8.19
C ARG A 342 12.32 20.11 7.23
N LYS A 343 12.19 21.39 7.52
CA LYS A 343 11.59 22.38 6.61
C LYS A 343 12.72 23.09 5.86
N GLY A 344 12.56 23.30 4.56
CA GLY A 344 13.51 24.12 3.81
C GLY A 344 13.07 24.37 2.37
N ALA A 345 13.68 25.39 1.77
CA ALA A 345 13.35 25.85 0.44
C ALA A 345 13.70 24.79 -0.62
N GLU A 346 12.71 24.42 -1.43
CA GLU A 346 12.87 23.62 -2.64
C GLU A 346 12.55 24.46 -3.89
N GLY A 347 13.23 24.15 -4.99
CA GLY A 347 12.90 24.64 -6.33
C GLY A 347 13.05 23.50 -7.33
N CYS A 348 12.52 23.66 -8.53
CA CYS A 348 12.52 22.62 -9.57
C CYS A 348 12.79 23.24 -10.94
N LEU A 349 13.62 22.60 -11.77
CA LEU A 349 13.91 23.06 -13.14
C LEU A 349 12.66 23.06 -14.05
N SER A 350 11.65 22.27 -13.70
CA SER A 350 10.36 22.19 -14.43
C SER A 350 9.31 23.18 -13.93
N ILE A 351 9.59 23.94 -12.86
CA ILE A 351 8.65 24.90 -12.25
C ILE A 351 9.35 26.27 -12.16
N PRO A 352 9.18 27.12 -13.18
CA PRO A 352 9.97 28.34 -13.30
C PRO A 352 9.65 29.33 -12.17
N SER A 353 10.70 29.95 -11.64
CA SER A 353 10.61 31.07 -10.68
C SER A 353 9.84 30.80 -9.38
N ARG A 354 9.60 29.53 -9.02
CA ARG A 354 8.94 29.14 -7.76
C ARG A 354 9.92 28.47 -6.82
N LYS A 355 10.04 28.99 -5.61
CA LYS A 355 10.75 28.36 -4.50
C LYS A 355 9.92 28.49 -3.23
N GLU A 356 9.71 27.38 -2.54
CA GLU A 356 8.84 27.31 -1.38
C GLU A 356 9.41 26.35 -0.35
N ASP A 357 9.06 26.55 0.92
CA ASP A 357 9.51 25.67 1.99
C ASP A 357 8.68 24.38 2.05
N VAL A 358 9.31 23.24 1.82
CA VAL A 358 8.68 21.91 1.86
C VAL A 358 9.19 21.15 3.09
N LEU A 359 8.34 20.32 3.70
CA LEU A 359 8.75 19.38 4.75
C LEU A 359 9.24 18.08 4.12
N ARG A 360 10.45 17.66 4.49
CA ARG A 360 11.06 16.40 4.06
C ARG A 360 11.58 15.61 5.24
N SER A 361 11.71 14.30 5.08
CA SER A 361 12.39 13.46 6.07
C SER A 361 13.87 13.86 6.14
N TYR A 362 14.42 14.00 7.34
CA TYR A 362 15.82 14.38 7.52
C TYR A 362 16.80 13.30 7.01
N ALA A 363 16.45 12.03 7.23
CA ALA A 363 17.24 10.88 6.80
C ALA A 363 16.38 9.90 6.00
N ILE A 364 17.03 9.23 5.05
CA ILE A 364 16.43 8.20 4.20
C ILE A 364 17.38 7.00 4.06
N ARG A 365 16.84 5.82 3.79
CA ARG A 365 17.61 4.69 3.26
C ARG A 365 17.24 4.51 1.80
N LEU A 366 18.22 4.68 0.92
CA LEU A 366 18.09 4.56 -0.52
C LEU A 366 18.52 3.16 -0.94
N GLN A 367 17.77 2.54 -1.86
CA GLN A 367 18.14 1.32 -2.57
C GLN A 367 18.21 1.63 -4.06
N TYR A 368 19.23 1.17 -4.77
CA TYR A 368 19.37 1.38 -6.22
C TYR A 368 20.19 0.27 -6.87
N VAL A 369 20.24 0.27 -8.21
CA VAL A 369 21.03 -0.68 -9.01
C VAL A 369 22.29 0.03 -9.52
N ASN A 370 23.46 -0.56 -9.30
CA ASN A 370 24.72 -0.02 -9.83
C ASN A 370 24.98 -0.50 -11.28
N LYS A 371 26.09 -0.07 -11.89
CA LYS A 371 26.46 -0.45 -13.26
C LYS A 371 26.77 -1.94 -13.45
N THR A 372 27.14 -2.66 -12.38
CA THR A 372 27.37 -4.12 -12.42
C THR A 372 26.08 -4.91 -12.20
N GLY A 373 24.96 -4.21 -11.96
CA GLY A 373 23.66 -4.80 -11.70
C GLY A 373 23.44 -5.17 -10.23
N ASP A 374 24.37 -4.88 -9.33
CA ASP A 374 24.22 -5.16 -7.90
C ASP A 374 23.24 -4.19 -7.24
N ILE A 375 22.53 -4.68 -6.23
CA ILE A 375 21.64 -3.85 -5.41
C ILE A 375 22.49 -3.22 -4.31
N ILE A 376 22.50 -1.89 -4.27
CA ILE A 376 23.20 -1.11 -3.26
C ILE A 376 22.18 -0.45 -2.38
N GLU A 377 22.46 -0.43 -1.07
CA GLU A 377 21.70 0.32 -0.10
C GLU A 377 22.60 1.24 0.70
N GLU A 378 22.17 2.47 0.92
CA GLU A 378 22.90 3.46 1.70
C GLU A 378 21.96 4.35 2.50
N ASN A 379 22.42 4.82 3.66
CA ASN A 379 21.74 5.82 4.47
C ASN A 379 22.22 7.21 4.05
N ILE A 380 21.28 8.13 3.84
CA ILE A 380 21.55 9.49 3.36
C ILE A 380 20.80 10.45 4.26
N GLU A 381 21.47 11.52 4.69
CA GLU A 381 20.92 12.48 5.66
C GLU A 381 21.03 13.93 5.17
N GLY A 382 20.41 14.85 5.90
CA GLY A 382 20.60 16.27 5.71
C GLY A 382 20.05 16.77 4.38
N PHE A 383 20.83 17.58 3.65
CA PHE A 383 20.37 18.22 2.41
C PHE A 383 20.39 17.28 1.22
N THR A 384 21.37 16.38 1.14
CA THR A 384 21.35 15.34 0.11
C THR A 384 20.09 14.47 0.20
N ALA A 385 19.63 14.12 1.41
CA ALA A 385 18.39 13.38 1.57
C ALA A 385 17.16 14.12 1.00
N VAL A 386 17.13 15.45 1.09
CA VAL A 386 16.08 16.30 0.49
C VAL A 386 16.12 16.20 -1.03
N ILE A 387 17.31 16.32 -1.63
CA ILE A 387 17.49 16.22 -3.09
C ILE A 387 17.01 14.85 -3.59
N PHE A 388 17.42 13.76 -2.95
CA PHE A 388 16.92 12.43 -3.32
C PHE A 388 15.41 12.29 -3.21
N GLN A 389 14.79 12.82 -2.14
CA GLN A 389 13.33 12.79 -2.01
C GLN A 389 12.65 13.58 -3.13
N HIS A 390 13.22 14.72 -3.54
CA HIS A 390 12.73 15.52 -4.66
C HIS A 390 12.84 14.76 -6.00
N GLU A 391 14.03 14.25 -6.33
CA GLU A 391 14.24 13.56 -7.60
C GLU A 391 13.46 12.24 -7.70
N VAL A 392 13.32 11.52 -6.58
CA VAL A 392 12.50 10.29 -6.52
C VAL A 392 11.01 10.60 -6.64
N ASP A 393 10.53 11.74 -6.13
CA ASP A 393 9.14 12.17 -6.33
C ASP A 393 8.81 12.36 -7.81
N HIS A 394 9.72 12.95 -8.59
CA HIS A 394 9.57 13.07 -10.04
C HIS A 394 9.41 11.72 -10.73
N LEU A 395 10.09 10.66 -10.26
CA LEU A 395 9.91 9.31 -10.80
C LEU A 395 8.48 8.78 -10.58
N TYR A 396 7.78 9.26 -9.57
CA TYR A 396 6.40 8.88 -9.27
C TYR A 396 5.36 9.84 -9.84
N GLY A 397 5.79 10.85 -10.61
CA GLY A 397 4.91 11.87 -11.13
C GLY A 397 4.40 12.83 -10.06
N ILE A 398 5.18 13.03 -8.99
CA ILE A 398 4.85 13.91 -7.87
C ILE A 398 5.75 15.14 -7.96
N LEU A 399 5.14 16.32 -7.95
CA LEU A 399 5.83 17.60 -7.92
C LEU A 399 5.92 18.13 -6.48
N PHE A 400 6.92 18.95 -6.17
CA PHE A 400 7.03 19.53 -4.82
C PHE A 400 5.79 20.39 -4.46
N THR A 401 5.10 20.93 -5.45
CA THR A 401 3.84 21.67 -5.25
C THR A 401 2.70 20.76 -4.79
N ASP A 402 2.67 19.50 -5.24
CA ASP A 402 1.71 18.52 -4.75
C ASP A 402 2.01 18.20 -3.25
N ARG A 403 3.30 18.20 -2.85
CA ARG A 403 3.69 18.06 -1.43
C ARG A 403 3.26 19.22 -0.55
N LEU A 404 3.36 20.44 -1.06
CA LEU A 404 2.90 21.61 -0.33
C LEU A 404 1.40 21.54 -0.04
N GLU A 405 0.60 21.09 -1.03
CA GLU A 405 -0.83 20.89 -0.87
C GLU A 405 -1.13 19.78 0.17
N GLU A 406 -0.44 18.63 0.08
CA GLU A 406 -0.54 17.54 1.06
C GLU A 406 -0.18 17.99 2.49
N GLN A 407 0.74 18.94 2.63
CA GLN A 407 1.31 19.36 3.91
C GLN A 407 0.66 20.63 4.48
N ALA A 408 -0.30 21.24 3.78
CA ALA A 408 -0.88 22.53 4.16
C ALA A 408 -1.43 22.57 5.60
N GLU A 409 -1.93 21.44 6.10
CA GLU A 409 -2.50 21.31 7.45
C GLU A 409 -1.58 20.58 8.45
N THR A 410 -0.34 20.24 8.05
CA THR A 410 0.56 19.47 8.91
C THR A 410 1.20 20.38 9.97
N PRO A 411 1.00 20.12 11.27
CA PRO A 411 1.66 20.91 12.32
C PRO A 411 3.17 20.65 12.28
N TYR A 412 3.95 21.73 12.09
CA TYR A 412 5.40 21.69 12.16
C TYR A 412 5.88 22.09 13.55
N VAL A 413 6.57 21.17 14.22
CA VAL A 413 7.25 21.44 15.49
C VAL A 413 8.74 21.59 15.19
N PRO A 414 9.30 22.81 15.23
CA PRO A 414 10.73 22.99 15.08
C PRO A 414 11.45 22.32 16.25
N LEU A 415 12.51 21.57 15.97
CA LEU A 415 13.48 21.25 17.00
C LEU A 415 14.05 22.59 17.50
N GLN A 416 13.97 22.85 18.79
CA GLN A 416 14.65 23.98 19.41
C GLN A 416 16.16 23.67 19.38
N ASP A 417 16.81 24.04 18.28
CA ASP A 417 18.25 23.79 18.03
C ASP A 417 19.17 24.50 19.04
N LYS A 418 18.62 25.34 19.92
CA LYS A 418 19.32 25.83 21.10
C LYS A 418 18.97 24.97 22.30
N ILE A 419 19.73 23.89 22.49
CA ILE A 419 19.99 23.45 23.86
C ILE A 419 20.81 24.58 24.50
N GLU A 420 20.18 25.42 25.32
CA GLU A 420 20.92 26.33 26.18
C GLU A 420 21.76 25.50 27.15
N PHE A 421 23.03 25.28 26.81
CA PHE A 421 24.01 24.90 27.81
C PHE A 421 24.18 26.07 28.76
N SER A 422 23.40 26.05 29.85
CA SER A 422 23.59 26.93 30.99
C SER A 422 24.82 26.45 31.76
N ILE A 423 26.01 26.70 31.22
CA ILE A 423 27.22 26.81 32.04
C ILE A 423 27.28 28.29 32.46
N PRO A 424 26.86 28.66 33.68
CA PRO A 424 27.01 30.02 34.14
C PRO A 424 28.49 30.46 34.05
N PRO A 425 28.77 31.74 33.77
CA PRO A 425 30.12 32.28 33.85
C PRO A 425 30.72 31.93 35.22
N LYS A 426 31.92 31.33 35.24
CA LYS A 426 32.71 30.82 36.40
C LYS A 426 32.58 29.33 36.77
N THR A 427 31.90 28.49 35.99
CA THR A 427 31.81 27.04 36.33
C THR A 427 33.00 26.19 35.88
N VAL A 428 33.93 26.76 35.10
CA VAL A 428 35.25 26.16 34.87
C VAL A 428 36.25 26.93 35.72
N LEU A 429 36.59 26.36 36.88
CA LEU A 429 37.82 26.70 37.57
C LEU A 429 38.96 25.88 36.93
N PRO A 430 40.16 26.46 36.80
CA PRO A 430 41.27 25.90 36.02
C PRO A 430 41.71 24.50 36.49
#